data_AF-A0A3D4QCI4-F1
#
_entry.id   AF-A0A3D4QCI4-F1
#
_cell.length_a   1.000
_cell.length_b   1.000
_cell.length_c   1.000
_cell.angle_alpha   90.00
_cell.angle_beta   90.00
_cell.angle_gamma   90.00
#
_symmetry.space_group_name_H-M   'P 1'
#
loop_
_entity.id
_entity.type
_entity.pdbx_description
1 polymer ?
#
loop_
_entity_poly.entity_id
_entity_poly.type
_entity_poly.pdbx_seq_one_letter_code
_entity_poly.pdbx_strand_id
1 'polypeptide(L)'
;MSAIFQTLPENFFHPLAAPGKLVYWECIERLFVICSQQLSFGVERDQLVEELSFYFESQMAADLEEDTDTSQLSPRDKANFILRKLEQYGWISIEVDHSYVQRVNFRDYAITIIKTLRDISHGRKAEYQGYIYTIYNLVRATENPGVGLLQIVDNTDALITGLKTLNANIAKYIDQLTTHQTAQEIMDALLNDYYTNIVDKAYHRLLTSDNVSKFRPEIIERLEAHAKNERYLTAAAAEIAEIRELSPEKAREEVLTDLHAVISAFREMDEILSEINRRNTKYQSAAISRAKFKILSSADVRGQL
;
A
#
# COMPACT_ATOMS: atom_id res chain seq x y z
N MET A 1 -24.54 -0.28 -15.53
CA MET A 1 -23.52 0.74 -15.21
C MET A 1 -22.64 0.19 -14.10
N SER A 2 -21.32 0.37 -14.16
CA SER A 2 -20.41 -0.16 -13.13
C SER A 2 -20.68 0.53 -11.79
N ALA A 3 -20.80 -0.25 -10.70
CA ALA A 3 -21.10 0.26 -9.35
C ALA A 3 -20.10 1.33 -8.87
N ILE A 4 -18.86 1.29 -9.36
CA ILE A 4 -17.80 2.23 -8.99
C ILE A 4 -18.15 3.69 -9.34
N PHE A 5 -18.83 3.93 -10.47
CA PHE A 5 -19.19 5.27 -10.93
C PHE A 5 -20.51 5.78 -10.31
N GLN A 6 -21.17 4.96 -9.50
CA GLN A 6 -22.26 5.40 -8.63
C GLN A 6 -21.70 5.91 -7.30
N THR A 7 -20.55 5.40 -6.86
CA THR A 7 -19.90 5.76 -5.59
C THR A 7 -18.91 6.91 -5.74
N LEU A 8 -18.10 6.93 -6.80
CA LEU A 8 -17.08 7.95 -7.05
C LEU A 8 -17.58 9.02 -8.02
N PRO A 9 -17.49 10.32 -7.66
CA PRO A 9 -17.77 11.41 -8.59
C PRO A 9 -16.86 11.37 -9.83
N GLU A 10 -17.38 11.74 -11.00
CA GLU A 10 -16.61 11.73 -12.26
C GLU A 10 -15.30 12.53 -12.17
N ASN A 11 -15.33 13.67 -11.47
CA ASN A 11 -14.18 14.57 -11.31
C ASN A 11 -13.34 14.26 -10.07
N PHE A 12 -13.52 13.11 -9.42
CA PHE A 12 -12.81 12.77 -8.19
C PHE A 12 -11.29 12.84 -8.34
N PHE A 13 -10.72 12.34 -9.44
CA PHE A 13 -9.27 12.32 -9.65
C PHE A 13 -8.69 13.66 -10.15
N HIS A 14 -9.51 14.69 -10.36
CA HIS A 14 -9.06 15.97 -10.91
C HIS A 14 -7.94 16.64 -10.08
N PRO A 15 -8.01 16.71 -8.74
CA PRO A 15 -6.92 17.27 -7.92
C PRO A 15 -5.56 16.60 -8.12
N LEU A 16 -5.53 15.32 -8.53
CA LEU A 16 -4.30 14.57 -8.75
C LEU A 16 -3.77 14.66 -10.19
N ALA A 17 -4.59 15.16 -11.12
CA ALA A 17 -4.27 15.26 -12.54
C ALA A 17 -4.05 16.70 -13.03
N ALA A 18 -4.54 17.69 -12.29
CA ALA A 18 -4.43 19.12 -12.63
C ALA A 18 -2.96 19.62 -12.62
N PRO A 19 -2.66 20.75 -13.29
CA PRO A 19 -1.32 21.35 -13.25
C PRO A 19 -0.87 21.66 -11.81
N GLY A 20 -1.78 22.18 -10.97
CA GLY A 20 -1.58 22.40 -9.53
C GLY A 20 -1.62 21.14 -8.63
N LYS A 21 -1.44 19.93 -9.15
CA LYS A 21 -1.56 18.67 -8.39
C LYS A 21 -0.69 18.56 -7.14
N LEU A 22 0.49 19.17 -7.13
CA LEU A 22 1.38 19.17 -5.97
C LEU A 22 0.74 19.93 -4.81
N VAL A 23 0.23 21.13 -5.09
CA VAL A 23 -0.47 21.97 -4.10
C VAL A 23 -1.72 21.27 -3.57
N TYR A 24 -2.51 20.67 -4.48
CA TYR A 24 -3.68 19.90 -4.10
C TYR A 24 -3.32 18.74 -3.15
N TRP A 25 -2.29 17.97 -3.49
CA TRP A 25 -1.86 16.84 -2.68
C TRP A 25 -1.34 17.30 -1.31
N GLU A 26 -0.51 18.33 -1.25
CA GLU A 26 0.00 18.88 0.01
C GLU A 26 -1.12 19.40 0.91
N CYS A 27 -2.12 20.08 0.33
CA CYS A 27 -3.32 20.48 1.06
C CYS A 27 -4.09 19.26 1.59
N ILE A 28 -4.34 18.25 0.74
CA ILE A 28 -5.03 17.01 1.12
C ILE A 28 -4.29 16.32 2.28
N GLU A 29 -2.96 16.21 2.23
CA GLU A 29 -2.18 15.58 3.31
C GLU A 29 -2.29 16.33 4.63
N ARG A 30 -2.18 17.67 4.62
CA ARG A 30 -2.32 18.50 5.83
C ARG A 30 -3.70 18.36 6.46
N LEU A 31 -4.74 18.52 5.64
CA LEU A 31 -6.12 18.34 6.07
C LEU A 31 -6.33 16.93 6.63
N PHE A 32 -5.81 15.90 5.96
CA PHE A 32 -5.94 14.51 6.38
C PHE A 32 -5.28 14.25 7.74
N VAL A 33 -4.09 14.80 8.00
CA VAL A 33 -3.42 14.68 9.30
C VAL A 33 -4.28 15.27 10.40
N ILE A 34 -4.80 16.49 10.24
CA ILE A 34 -5.64 17.15 11.24
C ILE A 34 -6.93 16.34 11.47
N CYS A 35 -7.62 15.95 10.40
CA CYS A 35 -8.85 15.17 10.49
C CYS A 35 -8.63 13.80 11.15
N SER A 36 -7.47 13.16 10.92
CA SER A 36 -7.16 11.82 11.47
C SER A 36 -6.85 11.82 12.97
N GLN A 37 -6.48 12.96 13.54
CA GLN A 37 -6.14 13.09 14.97
C GLN A 37 -7.36 13.35 15.85
N GLN A 38 -8.51 13.74 15.26
CA GLN A 38 -9.73 14.05 16.00
C GLN A 38 -10.65 12.83 16.06
N LEU A 39 -11.10 12.49 17.27
CA LEU A 39 -11.82 11.24 17.53
C LEU A 39 -13.28 11.23 17.05
N SER A 40 -13.96 12.37 16.80
CA SER A 40 -15.34 12.38 16.28
C SER A 40 -15.84 13.73 15.72
N PHE A 41 -16.72 13.64 14.71
CA PHE A 41 -17.61 14.66 14.10
C PHE A 41 -17.04 15.65 13.06
N GLY A 42 -15.80 15.47 12.64
CA GLY A 42 -15.20 16.35 11.63
C GLY A 42 -14.68 17.65 12.22
N VAL A 43 -13.77 18.26 11.46
CA VAL A 43 -12.97 19.39 11.92
C VAL A 43 -13.68 20.69 11.56
N GLU A 44 -13.66 21.67 12.46
CA GLU A 44 -14.23 22.98 12.16
C GLU A 44 -13.54 23.59 10.95
N ARG A 45 -14.35 24.09 10.01
CA ARG A 45 -13.86 24.60 8.74
C ARG A 45 -12.84 25.72 8.94
N ASP A 46 -13.03 26.58 9.93
CA ASP A 46 -12.12 27.69 10.21
C ASP A 46 -10.72 27.20 10.64
N GLN A 47 -10.63 26.10 11.39
CA GLN A 47 -9.36 25.47 11.75
C GLN A 47 -8.63 24.97 10.50
N LEU A 48 -9.36 24.36 9.56
CA LEU A 48 -8.77 23.89 8.30
C LEU A 48 -8.35 25.05 7.39
N VAL A 49 -9.13 26.13 7.35
CA VAL A 49 -8.78 27.36 6.62
C VAL A 49 -7.51 27.97 7.21
N GLU A 50 -7.37 28.02 8.53
CA GLU A 50 -6.18 28.54 9.21
C GLU A 50 -4.93 27.74 8.85
N GLU A 51 -4.97 26.40 8.94
CA GLU A 51 -3.85 25.54 8.55
C GLU A 51 -3.43 25.76 7.08
N LEU A 52 -4.40 25.77 6.16
CA LEU A 52 -4.10 25.98 4.75
C LEU A 52 -3.61 27.40 4.48
N SER A 53 -4.11 28.40 5.21
CA SER A 53 -3.62 29.79 5.10
C SER A 53 -2.16 29.88 5.49
N PHE A 54 -1.77 29.23 6.59
CA PHE A 54 -0.37 29.15 7.03
C PHE A 54 0.52 28.47 5.98
N TYR A 55 0.02 27.41 5.35
CA TYR A 55 0.71 26.77 4.24
C TYR A 55 0.94 27.74 3.06
N PHE A 56 -0.09 28.46 2.63
CA PHE A 56 0.01 29.43 1.52
C PHE A 56 0.83 30.69 1.86
N GLU A 57 1.02 31.00 3.14
CA GLU A 57 1.94 32.06 3.58
C GLU A 57 3.41 31.62 3.53
N SER A 58 3.69 30.32 3.55
CA SER A 58 5.05 29.79 3.55
C SER A 58 5.74 29.97 2.18
N GLN A 59 7.05 30.27 2.19
CA GLN A 59 7.87 30.40 0.96
C GLN A 59 7.98 29.11 0.13
N MET A 60 7.50 27.98 0.66
CA MET A 60 7.52 26.68 -0.01
C MET A 60 6.21 26.34 -0.71
N ALA A 61 5.18 27.18 -0.61
CA ALA A 61 3.93 26.98 -1.33
C ALA A 61 4.19 27.10 -2.84
N ALA A 62 3.95 26.02 -3.58
CA ALA A 62 3.85 26.11 -5.03
C ALA A 62 2.59 26.93 -5.39
N ASP A 63 2.69 27.74 -6.44
CA ASP A 63 1.52 28.49 -6.90
C ASP A 63 0.47 27.53 -7.46
N LEU A 64 -0.80 27.88 -7.23
CA LEU A 64 -1.94 27.19 -7.81
C LEU A 64 -2.00 27.52 -9.31
N GLU A 65 -1.27 26.77 -10.12
CA GLU A 65 -1.40 26.79 -11.58
C GLU A 65 -2.73 26.12 -11.96
N GLU A 66 -3.79 26.92 -12.02
CA GLU A 66 -5.07 26.57 -12.64
C GLU A 66 -5.43 27.58 -13.74
N ASP A 67 -6.39 27.24 -14.60
CA ASP A 67 -6.99 28.14 -15.61
C ASP A 67 -7.64 29.41 -15.03
N THR A 68 -7.66 29.54 -13.70
CA THR A 68 -8.16 30.71 -12.98
C THR A 68 -6.97 31.41 -12.32
N ASP A 69 -6.80 32.72 -12.54
CA ASP A 69 -5.71 33.50 -11.94
C ASP A 69 -5.89 33.60 -10.42
N THR A 70 -5.35 32.63 -9.70
CA THR A 70 -5.36 32.56 -8.24
C THR A 70 -4.15 33.28 -7.62
N SER A 71 -3.24 33.82 -8.44
CA SER A 71 -2.01 34.47 -7.99
C SER A 71 -2.26 35.71 -7.14
N GLN A 72 -3.38 36.39 -7.36
CA GLN A 72 -3.80 37.60 -6.64
C GLN A 72 -4.65 37.33 -5.39
N LEU A 73 -5.00 36.07 -5.10
CA LEU A 73 -5.80 35.72 -3.94
C LEU A 73 -4.97 35.78 -2.65
N SER A 74 -5.59 36.24 -1.57
CA SER A 74 -4.97 36.14 -0.24
C SER A 74 -4.77 34.67 0.16
N PRO A 75 -3.82 34.35 1.06
CA PRO A 75 -3.63 32.97 1.56
C PRO A 75 -4.92 32.36 2.10
N ARG A 76 -5.74 33.15 2.80
CA ARG A 76 -7.06 32.74 3.28
C ARG A 76 -8.03 32.45 2.14
N ASP A 77 -8.03 33.26 1.09
CA ASP A 77 -8.88 33.00 -0.09
C ASP A 77 -8.43 31.75 -0.85
N LYS A 78 -7.12 31.50 -0.97
CA LYS A 78 -6.56 30.26 -1.53
C LYS A 78 -6.99 29.03 -0.70
N ALA A 79 -6.94 29.11 0.63
CA ALA A 79 -7.43 28.06 1.52
C ALA A 79 -8.93 27.77 1.32
N ASN A 80 -9.75 28.81 1.28
CA ASN A 80 -11.19 28.68 1.02
C ASN A 80 -11.48 28.10 -0.37
N PHE A 81 -10.70 28.49 -1.38
CA PHE A 81 -10.78 27.97 -2.74
C PHE A 81 -10.52 26.46 -2.79
N ILE A 82 -9.42 26.01 -2.17
CA ILE A 82 -9.08 24.58 -2.09
C ILE A 82 -10.20 23.78 -1.43
N LEU A 83 -10.72 24.22 -0.29
CA LEU A 83 -11.80 23.50 0.40
C LEU A 83 -13.06 23.37 -0.49
N ARG A 84 -13.46 24.45 -1.17
CA ARG A 84 -14.59 24.41 -2.12
C ARG A 84 -14.35 23.43 -3.27
N LYS A 85 -13.14 23.40 -3.81
CA LYS A 85 -12.76 22.48 -4.90
C LYS A 85 -12.76 21.04 -4.42
N LEU A 86 -12.17 20.74 -3.27
CA LEU A 86 -12.17 19.39 -2.69
C LEU A 86 -13.59 18.91 -2.37
N GLU A 87 -14.48 19.79 -1.93
CA GLU A 87 -15.90 19.47 -1.77
C GLU A 87 -16.57 19.18 -3.12
N GLN A 88 -16.36 20.03 -4.13
CA GLN A 88 -16.91 19.88 -5.48
C GLN A 88 -16.46 18.57 -6.15
N TYR A 89 -15.18 18.21 -6.00
CA TYR A 89 -14.62 16.96 -6.51
C TYR A 89 -14.99 15.74 -5.63
N GLY A 90 -15.64 15.97 -4.50
CA GLY A 90 -16.12 14.94 -3.58
C GLY A 90 -15.00 14.22 -2.83
N TRP A 91 -13.96 14.93 -2.41
CA TRP A 91 -12.98 14.43 -1.43
C TRP A 91 -13.49 14.61 0.00
N ILE A 92 -14.16 15.74 0.25
CA ILE A 92 -14.70 16.11 1.54
C ILE A 92 -16.23 16.32 1.48
N SER A 93 -16.86 16.30 2.64
CA SER A 93 -18.21 16.80 2.89
C SER A 93 -18.14 17.92 3.93
N ILE A 94 -18.96 18.96 3.76
CA ILE A 94 -19.13 20.02 4.74
C ILE A 94 -20.55 19.90 5.30
N GLU A 95 -20.64 19.68 6.60
CA GLU A 95 -21.88 19.58 7.35
C GLU A 95 -22.04 20.80 8.24
N VAL A 96 -23.26 21.32 8.36
CA VAL A 96 -23.57 22.41 9.27
C VAL A 96 -24.28 21.82 10.47
N ASP A 97 -23.68 21.92 11.65
CA ASP A 97 -24.31 21.44 12.88
C ASP A 97 -25.42 22.39 13.36
N HIS A 98 -26.13 21.97 14.42
CA HIS A 98 -27.22 22.75 15.01
C HIS A 98 -26.75 24.09 15.62
N SER A 99 -25.43 24.23 15.84
CA SER A 99 -24.79 25.45 16.34
C SER A 99 -24.34 26.37 15.20
N TYR A 100 -24.71 26.09 13.95
CA TYR A 100 -24.27 26.77 12.73
C TYR A 100 -22.76 26.67 12.47
N VAL A 101 -22.06 25.73 13.10
CA VAL A 101 -20.64 25.50 12.88
C VAL A 101 -20.49 24.55 11.69
N GLN A 102 -19.66 24.96 10.73
CA GLN A 102 -19.31 24.14 9.58
C GLN A 102 -18.23 23.14 9.96
N ARG A 103 -18.53 21.85 9.85
CA ARG A 103 -17.60 20.75 10.09
C ARG A 103 -17.28 20.04 8.79
N VAL A 104 -16.01 19.74 8.59
CA VAL A 104 -15.49 19.12 7.38
C VAL A 104 -15.08 17.70 7.70
N ASN A 105 -15.53 16.75 6.88
CA ASN A 105 -15.16 15.34 6.94
C ASN A 105 -14.61 14.89 5.60
N PHE A 106 -13.62 13.99 5.61
CA PHE A 106 -13.29 13.24 4.40
C PHE A 106 -14.34 12.16 4.17
N ARG A 107 -14.68 11.91 2.91
CA ARG A 107 -15.56 10.79 2.54
C ARG A 107 -14.79 9.48 2.67
N ASP A 108 -15.48 8.38 3.00
CA ASP A 108 -14.85 7.09 3.29
C ASP A 108 -13.94 6.57 2.16
N TYR A 109 -14.41 6.70 0.91
CA TYR A 109 -13.61 6.34 -0.25
C TYR A 109 -12.37 7.24 -0.40
N ALA A 110 -12.47 8.53 -0.07
CA ALA A 110 -11.36 9.47 -0.13
C ALA A 110 -10.31 9.13 0.93
N ILE A 111 -10.74 8.81 2.16
CA ILE A 111 -9.85 8.32 3.24
C ILE A 111 -9.04 7.11 2.77
N THR A 112 -9.72 6.15 2.14
CA THR A 112 -9.08 4.93 1.63
C THR A 112 -8.03 5.27 0.57
N ILE A 113 -8.39 6.09 -0.43
CA ILE A 113 -7.47 6.52 -1.49
C ILE A 113 -6.28 7.31 -0.92
N ILE A 114 -6.50 8.23 0.02
CA ILE A 114 -5.41 9.01 0.64
C ILE A 114 -4.43 8.07 1.34
N LYS A 115 -4.92 7.13 2.16
CA LYS A 115 -4.07 6.14 2.84
C LYS A 115 -3.25 5.34 1.83
N THR A 116 -3.88 4.86 0.76
CA THR A 116 -3.19 4.12 -0.31
C THR A 116 -2.12 4.97 -1.00
N LEU A 117 -2.40 6.21 -1.35
CA LEU A 117 -1.44 7.10 -2.00
C LEU A 117 -0.28 7.47 -1.07
N ARG A 118 -0.55 7.70 0.22
CA ARG A 118 0.48 7.89 1.24
C ARG A 118 1.35 6.64 1.39
N ASP A 119 0.76 5.46 1.43
CA ASP A 119 1.49 4.20 1.49
C ASP A 119 2.41 4.02 0.27
N ILE A 120 1.95 4.41 -0.92
CA ILE A 120 2.76 4.38 -2.15
C ILE A 120 3.90 5.40 -2.06
N SER A 121 3.61 6.65 -1.68
CA SER A 121 4.60 7.75 -1.59
C SER A 121 5.70 7.45 -0.57
N HIS A 122 5.33 6.94 0.60
CA HIS A 122 6.28 6.61 1.67
C HIS A 122 6.97 5.26 1.47
N GLY A 123 6.66 4.54 0.38
CA GLY A 123 7.22 3.24 0.09
C GLY A 123 6.95 2.21 1.19
N ARG A 124 5.67 2.07 1.59
CA ARG A 124 5.25 1.17 2.67
C ARG A 124 5.90 -0.20 2.49
N LYS A 125 6.73 -0.55 3.45
CA LYS A 125 7.46 -1.82 3.44
C LYS A 125 6.48 -2.92 3.83
N ALA A 126 6.32 -3.91 2.96
CA ALA A 126 5.47 -5.05 3.25
C ALA A 126 5.92 -5.73 4.56
N GLU A 127 4.98 -5.88 5.50
CA GLU A 127 5.22 -6.48 6.81
C GLU A 127 4.97 -7.99 6.78
N TYR A 128 5.74 -8.70 5.96
CA TYR A 128 5.55 -10.14 5.72
C TYR A 128 5.46 -10.98 7.00
N GLN A 129 6.31 -10.66 7.99
CA GLN A 129 6.31 -11.35 9.28
C GLN A 129 5.03 -11.10 10.08
N GLY A 130 4.46 -9.89 9.99
CA GLY A 130 3.20 -9.54 10.64
C GLY A 130 2.06 -10.39 10.10
N TYR A 131 1.93 -10.50 8.77
CA TYR A 131 0.91 -11.33 8.14
C TYR A 131 1.01 -12.80 8.56
N ILE A 132 2.22 -13.37 8.55
CA ILE A 132 2.44 -14.78 8.92
C ILE A 132 2.11 -15.02 10.41
N TYR A 133 2.51 -14.10 11.28
CA TYR A 133 2.22 -14.19 12.71
C TYR A 133 0.72 -14.07 13.01
N THR A 134 0.03 -13.16 12.33
CA THR A 134 -1.43 -13.01 12.41
C THR A 134 -2.12 -14.29 11.97
N ILE A 135 -1.77 -14.83 10.80
CA ILE A 135 -2.32 -16.10 10.30
C ILE A 135 -2.06 -17.22 11.30
N TYR A 136 -0.84 -17.34 11.81
CA TYR A 136 -0.46 -18.35 12.81
C TYR A 136 -1.33 -18.32 14.06
N ASN A 137 -1.65 -17.12 14.56
CA ASN A 137 -2.52 -16.99 15.73
C ASN A 137 -3.98 -17.28 15.39
N LEU A 138 -4.46 -16.82 14.23
CA LEU A 138 -5.84 -17.03 13.79
C LEU A 138 -6.16 -18.51 13.55
N VAL A 139 -5.25 -19.30 12.96
CA VAL A 139 -5.47 -20.74 12.77
C VAL A 139 -5.54 -21.53 14.08
N ARG A 140 -5.03 -20.96 15.17
CA ARG A 140 -5.06 -21.54 16.53
C ARG A 140 -6.27 -21.07 17.33
N ALA A 141 -6.84 -19.93 16.98
CA ALA A 141 -8.06 -19.45 17.58
C ALA A 141 -9.21 -20.40 17.27
N THR A 142 -10.12 -20.56 18.24
CA THR A 142 -11.32 -21.40 18.11
C THR A 142 -12.60 -20.58 18.14
N GLU A 143 -12.48 -19.28 18.42
CA GLU A 143 -13.58 -18.33 18.48
C GLU A 143 -13.81 -17.72 17.09
N ASN A 144 -15.08 -17.52 16.72
CA ASN A 144 -15.51 -16.92 15.46
C ASN A 144 -14.79 -17.51 14.23
N PRO A 145 -14.90 -18.82 13.96
CA PRO A 145 -14.15 -19.51 12.91
C PRO A 145 -14.37 -18.94 11.50
N GLY A 146 -15.55 -18.37 11.20
CA GLY A 146 -15.85 -17.75 9.91
C GLY A 146 -15.13 -16.42 9.75
N VAL A 147 -15.24 -15.53 10.74
CA VAL A 147 -14.50 -14.26 10.77
C VAL A 147 -12.99 -14.51 10.74
N GLY A 148 -12.52 -15.48 11.53
CA GLY A 148 -11.12 -15.89 11.56
C GLY A 148 -10.61 -16.37 10.21
N LEU A 149 -11.41 -17.18 9.49
CA LEU A 149 -11.06 -17.64 8.14
C LEU A 149 -10.96 -16.48 7.16
N LEU A 150 -11.91 -15.55 7.16
CA LEU A 150 -11.87 -14.36 6.29
C LEU A 150 -10.60 -13.53 6.54
N GLN A 151 -10.23 -13.33 7.80
CA GLN A 151 -8.99 -12.63 8.16
C GLN A 151 -7.74 -13.41 7.72
N ILE A 152 -7.75 -14.74 7.79
CA ILE A 152 -6.65 -15.57 7.29
C ILE A 152 -6.50 -15.40 5.77
N VAL A 153 -7.60 -15.39 5.02
CA VAL A 153 -7.61 -15.17 3.57
C VAL A 153 -7.02 -13.80 3.24
N ASP A 154 -7.51 -12.73 3.86
CA ASP A 154 -7.03 -11.35 3.62
C ASP A 154 -5.53 -11.19 3.90
N ASN A 155 -5.05 -11.76 5.01
CA ASN A 155 -3.63 -11.70 5.37
C ASN A 155 -2.77 -12.55 4.42
N THR A 156 -3.32 -13.66 3.92
CA THR A 156 -2.62 -14.52 2.94
C THR A 156 -2.50 -13.81 1.60
N ASP A 157 -3.57 -13.16 1.12
CA ASP A 157 -3.54 -12.38 -0.11
C ASP A 157 -2.57 -11.19 -0.02
N ALA A 158 -2.54 -10.48 1.11
CA ALA A 158 -1.57 -9.42 1.36
C ALA A 158 -0.12 -9.93 1.34
N LEU A 159 0.13 -11.10 1.95
CA LEU A 159 1.44 -11.75 1.97
C LEU A 159 1.88 -12.15 0.55
N ILE A 160 1.05 -12.88 -0.20
CA ILE A 160 1.36 -13.34 -1.56
C ILE A 160 1.52 -12.17 -2.51
N THR A 161 0.67 -11.15 -2.42
CA THR A 161 0.77 -9.92 -3.22
C THR A 161 2.08 -9.19 -2.94
N GLY A 162 2.45 -9.05 -1.67
CA GLY A 162 3.73 -8.44 -1.31
C GLY A 162 4.92 -9.22 -1.89
N LEU A 163 4.92 -10.56 -1.81
CA LEU A 163 5.98 -11.40 -2.38
C LEU A 163 6.07 -11.27 -3.91
N LYS A 164 4.93 -11.23 -4.61
CA LYS A 164 4.88 -10.99 -6.07
C LYS A 164 5.40 -9.59 -6.42
N THR A 165 5.02 -8.56 -5.68
CA THR A 165 5.51 -7.19 -5.87
C THR A 165 7.01 -7.09 -5.62
N LEU A 166 7.55 -7.78 -4.61
CA LEU A 166 8.99 -7.86 -4.37
C LEU A 166 9.71 -8.49 -5.57
N ASN A 167 9.19 -9.61 -6.08
CA ASN A 167 9.75 -10.29 -7.26
C ASN A 167 9.79 -9.35 -8.49
N ALA A 168 8.71 -8.60 -8.73
CA ALA A 168 8.63 -7.64 -9.83
C ALA A 168 9.57 -6.43 -9.64
N ASN A 169 9.66 -5.90 -8.41
CA ASN A 169 10.49 -4.74 -8.10
C ASN A 169 11.99 -5.03 -8.24
N ILE A 170 12.44 -6.25 -7.90
CA ILE A 170 13.83 -6.66 -8.12
C ILE A 170 14.19 -6.58 -9.61
N ALA A 171 13.29 -7.02 -10.51
CA ALA A 171 13.53 -6.94 -11.95
C ALA A 171 13.61 -5.47 -12.42
N LYS A 172 12.62 -4.64 -12.05
CA LYS A 172 12.58 -3.23 -12.44
C LYS A 172 13.79 -2.43 -11.95
N TYR A 173 14.20 -2.63 -10.71
CA TYR A 173 15.31 -1.90 -10.13
C TYR A 173 16.64 -2.19 -10.84
N ILE A 174 16.86 -3.44 -11.24
CA ILE A 174 18.07 -3.85 -11.95
C ILE A 174 18.07 -3.32 -13.39
N ASP A 175 16.92 -3.29 -14.07
CA ASP A 175 16.81 -2.64 -15.38
C ASP A 175 17.16 -1.14 -15.28
N GLN A 176 16.72 -0.45 -14.22
CA GLN A 176 17.03 0.95 -13.98
C GLN A 176 18.51 1.18 -13.67
N LEU A 177 19.13 0.37 -12.80
CA LEU A 177 20.56 0.41 -12.49
C LEU A 177 21.45 0.25 -13.73
N THR A 178 20.98 -0.51 -14.72
CA THR A 178 21.81 -0.84 -15.89
C THR A 178 21.61 0.12 -17.06
N THR A 179 20.66 1.04 -16.96
CA THR A 179 20.30 1.98 -18.02
C THR A 179 20.94 3.34 -17.73
N HIS A 180 21.88 3.76 -18.57
CA HIS A 180 22.53 5.09 -18.55
C HIS A 180 23.41 5.46 -17.34
N GLN A 181 24.00 4.50 -16.62
CA GLN A 181 24.91 4.78 -15.50
C GLN A 181 26.40 4.48 -15.83
N THR A 182 27.30 5.28 -15.26
CA THR A 182 28.76 5.05 -15.24
C THR A 182 29.11 3.92 -14.26
N ALA A 183 30.33 3.37 -14.33
CA ALA A 183 30.71 2.29 -13.41
C ALA A 183 30.67 2.67 -11.93
N GLN A 184 30.95 3.94 -11.63
CA GLN A 184 30.95 4.48 -10.26
C GLN A 184 29.51 4.63 -9.74
N GLU A 185 28.60 5.17 -10.56
CA GLU A 185 27.17 5.26 -10.23
C GLU A 185 26.52 3.88 -10.07
N ILE A 186 26.88 2.90 -10.90
CA ILE A 186 26.42 1.52 -10.77
C ILE A 186 26.91 0.93 -9.44
N MET A 187 28.16 1.18 -9.04
CA MET A 187 28.70 0.68 -7.77
C MET A 187 28.06 1.35 -6.55
N ASP A 188 27.87 2.68 -6.58
CA ASP A 188 27.21 3.41 -5.49
C ASP A 188 25.76 2.99 -5.35
N ALA A 189 25.02 2.83 -6.46
CA ALA A 189 23.63 2.39 -6.42
C ALA A 189 23.51 0.90 -6.03
N LEU A 190 24.47 0.04 -6.39
CA LEU A 190 24.53 -1.34 -5.91
C LEU A 190 24.82 -1.44 -4.40
N LEU A 191 25.71 -0.61 -3.86
CA LEU A 191 26.15 -0.69 -2.47
C LEU A 191 25.24 0.07 -1.51
N ASN A 192 24.80 1.26 -1.89
CA ASN A 192 24.01 2.15 -1.03
C ASN A 192 22.51 2.04 -1.29
N ASP A 193 22.05 2.04 -2.54
CA ASP A 193 20.61 2.07 -2.82
C ASP A 193 19.96 0.69 -2.79
N TYR A 194 20.61 -0.33 -3.36
CA TYR A 194 20.02 -1.67 -3.48
C TYR A 194 19.94 -2.40 -2.14
N TYR A 195 21.06 -2.41 -1.40
CA TYR A 195 21.14 -3.04 -0.10
C TYR A 195 20.20 -2.33 0.88
N THR A 196 20.27 -1.00 1.00
CA THR A 196 19.48 -0.26 2.01
C THR A 196 17.98 -0.21 1.71
N ASN A 197 17.55 -0.16 0.43
CA ASN A 197 16.13 0.04 0.08
C ASN A 197 15.39 -1.24 -0.36
N ILE A 198 16.06 -2.22 -0.99
CA ILE A 198 15.38 -3.39 -1.58
C ILE A 198 15.64 -4.67 -0.79
N VAL A 199 16.88 -4.88 -0.33
CA VAL A 199 17.30 -6.19 0.18
C VAL A 199 17.37 -6.25 1.71
N ASP A 200 17.83 -5.20 2.40
CA ASP A 200 18.32 -5.32 3.80
C ASP A 200 17.30 -5.75 4.85
N LYS A 201 16.03 -5.34 4.72
CA LYS A 201 15.10 -5.48 5.86
C LYS A 201 13.99 -6.47 5.64
N ALA A 202 13.23 -6.40 4.56
CA ALA A 202 12.04 -7.24 4.41
C ALA A 202 12.38 -8.63 3.85
N TYR A 203 13.26 -8.67 2.84
CA TYR A 203 13.72 -9.90 2.20
C TYR A 203 14.69 -10.69 3.08
N HIS A 204 15.68 -10.03 3.71
CA HIS A 204 16.53 -10.70 4.69
C HIS A 204 15.72 -11.21 5.89
N ARG A 205 14.71 -10.49 6.42
CA ARG A 205 13.83 -11.01 7.50
C ARG A 205 12.98 -12.23 7.12
N LEU A 206 12.68 -12.40 5.83
CA LEU A 206 12.05 -13.61 5.30
C LEU A 206 13.05 -14.79 5.23
N LEU A 207 14.30 -14.50 4.87
CA LEU A 207 15.38 -15.49 4.70
C LEU A 207 16.15 -15.83 5.98
N THR A 208 16.26 -14.92 6.95
CA THR A 208 16.87 -15.15 8.26
C THR A 208 15.89 -15.92 9.15
N SER A 209 15.69 -17.16 8.73
CA SER A 209 15.83 -18.40 9.50
C SER A 209 14.92 -18.73 10.68
N ASP A 210 14.02 -17.91 11.20
CA ASP A 210 13.26 -18.34 12.41
C ASP A 210 11.73 -18.22 12.39
N ASN A 211 11.11 -17.61 11.37
CA ASN A 211 9.66 -17.36 11.39
C ASN A 211 8.86 -18.16 10.33
N VAL A 212 9.10 -17.96 9.03
CA VAL A 212 8.20 -18.52 7.98
C VAL A 212 8.24 -20.04 7.90
N SER A 213 9.44 -20.63 7.85
CA SER A 213 9.61 -22.10 7.80
C SER A 213 9.19 -22.79 9.09
N LYS A 214 9.16 -22.06 10.22
CA LYS A 214 8.75 -22.56 11.53
C LYS A 214 7.23 -22.61 11.67
N PHE A 215 6.52 -21.55 11.29
CA PHE A 215 5.07 -21.47 11.48
C PHE A 215 4.28 -22.23 10.39
N ARG A 216 4.80 -22.28 9.17
CA ARG A 216 4.08 -22.80 8.01
C ARG A 216 3.63 -24.27 8.13
N PRO A 217 4.48 -25.23 8.57
CA PRO A 217 4.02 -26.61 8.73
C PRO A 217 2.82 -26.71 9.67
N GLU A 218 2.84 -26.00 10.80
CA GLU A 218 1.72 -25.97 11.75
C GLU A 218 0.50 -25.25 11.17
N ILE A 219 0.68 -24.15 10.42
CA ILE A 219 -0.42 -23.45 9.74
C ILE A 219 -1.14 -24.39 8.77
N ILE A 220 -0.39 -25.07 7.89
CA ILE A 220 -0.95 -26.02 6.92
C ILE A 220 -1.66 -27.16 7.64
N GLU A 221 -1.00 -27.78 8.63
CA GLU A 221 -1.57 -28.88 9.40
C GLU A 221 -2.91 -28.49 10.05
N ARG A 222 -2.99 -27.30 10.66
CA ARG A 222 -4.22 -26.81 11.30
C ARG A 222 -5.31 -26.49 10.30
N LEU A 223 -4.99 -25.84 9.18
CA LEU A 223 -5.96 -25.57 8.13
C LEU A 223 -6.51 -26.86 7.51
N GLU A 224 -5.65 -27.87 7.30
CA GLU A 224 -6.09 -29.20 6.85
C GLU A 224 -6.96 -29.90 7.89
N ALA A 225 -6.67 -29.74 9.19
CA ALA A 225 -7.50 -30.25 10.26
C ALA A 225 -8.87 -29.56 10.29
N HIS A 226 -8.92 -28.24 10.11
CA HIS A 226 -10.15 -27.45 10.00
C HIS A 226 -10.98 -27.86 8.79
N ALA A 227 -10.35 -28.09 7.63
CA ALA A 227 -11.02 -28.54 6.41
C ALA A 227 -11.64 -29.95 6.54
N LYS A 228 -11.14 -30.77 7.47
CA LYS A 228 -11.67 -32.12 7.78
C LYS A 228 -12.65 -32.11 8.96
N ASN A 229 -12.80 -30.99 9.65
CA ASN A 229 -13.62 -30.88 10.87
C ASN A 229 -15.00 -30.31 10.54
N GLU A 230 -16.00 -31.19 10.50
CA GLU A 230 -17.39 -30.81 10.23
C GLU A 230 -17.97 -29.74 11.17
N ARG A 231 -17.55 -29.73 12.44
CA ARG A 231 -17.99 -28.70 13.38
C ARG A 231 -17.44 -27.32 13.01
N TYR A 232 -16.16 -27.27 12.64
CA TYR A 232 -15.53 -26.04 12.18
C TYR A 232 -16.21 -25.53 10.90
N LEU A 233 -16.36 -26.41 9.89
CA LEU A 233 -16.99 -26.04 8.61
C LEU A 233 -18.40 -25.50 8.79
N THR A 234 -19.20 -26.15 9.65
CA THR A 234 -20.59 -25.72 9.89
C THR A 234 -20.64 -24.36 10.61
N ALA A 235 -19.79 -24.16 11.63
CA ALA A 235 -19.74 -22.90 12.36
C ALA A 235 -19.23 -21.74 11.48
N ALA A 236 -18.14 -21.96 10.75
CA ALA A 236 -17.58 -20.97 9.83
C ALA A 236 -18.57 -20.59 8.73
N ALA A 237 -19.26 -21.58 8.14
CA ALA A 237 -20.25 -21.34 7.09
C ALA A 237 -21.46 -20.53 7.61
N ALA A 238 -21.90 -20.78 8.84
CA ALA A 238 -23.00 -20.03 9.44
C ALA A 238 -22.65 -18.55 9.61
N GLU A 239 -21.46 -18.24 10.14
CA GLU A 239 -20.98 -16.86 10.30
C GLU A 239 -20.79 -16.16 8.94
N ILE A 240 -20.17 -16.83 7.97
CA ILE A 240 -19.94 -16.26 6.64
C ILE A 240 -21.27 -16.03 5.90
N ALA A 241 -22.24 -16.94 6.04
CA ALA A 241 -23.57 -16.78 5.47
C ALA A 241 -24.27 -15.52 6.00
N GLU A 242 -24.12 -15.22 7.30
CA GLU A 242 -24.67 -14.00 7.91
C GLU A 242 -23.96 -12.74 7.40
N ILE A 243 -22.62 -12.75 7.39
CA ILE A 243 -21.81 -11.58 6.98
C ILE A 243 -22.02 -11.23 5.50
N ARG A 244 -22.13 -12.24 4.63
CA ARG A 244 -22.18 -12.08 3.17
C ARG A 244 -23.58 -12.27 2.58
N GLU A 245 -24.60 -12.47 3.42
CA GLU A 245 -25.99 -12.73 3.03
C GLU A 245 -26.13 -13.89 2.01
N LEU A 246 -25.42 -15.00 2.26
CA LEU A 246 -25.35 -16.17 1.38
C LEU A 246 -26.27 -17.31 1.85
N SER A 247 -26.56 -18.25 0.94
CA SER A 247 -27.20 -19.51 1.35
C SER A 247 -26.19 -20.39 2.11
N PRO A 248 -26.66 -21.25 3.05
CA PRO A 248 -25.76 -22.13 3.82
C PRO A 248 -24.88 -23.03 2.95
N GLU A 249 -25.41 -23.50 1.81
CA GLU A 249 -24.68 -24.34 0.87
C GLU A 249 -23.53 -23.57 0.21
N LYS A 250 -23.80 -22.34 -0.24
CA LYS A 250 -22.78 -21.47 -0.85
C LYS A 250 -21.72 -21.07 0.16
N ALA A 251 -22.11 -20.70 1.38
CA ALA A 251 -21.16 -20.33 2.42
C ALA A 251 -20.24 -21.52 2.78
N ARG A 252 -20.76 -22.74 2.78
CA ARG A 252 -19.93 -23.94 3.01
C ARG A 252 -18.96 -24.21 1.86
N GLU A 253 -19.39 -24.05 0.61
CA GLU A 253 -18.51 -24.15 -0.56
C GLU A 253 -17.39 -23.10 -0.50
N GLU A 254 -17.72 -21.88 -0.08
CA GLU A 254 -16.79 -20.77 0.08
C GLU A 254 -15.76 -21.05 1.17
N VAL A 255 -16.18 -21.51 2.36
CA VAL A 255 -15.27 -21.93 3.44
C VAL A 255 -14.26 -22.96 2.95
N LEU A 256 -14.73 -23.98 2.22
CA LEU A 256 -13.84 -25.01 1.67
C LEU A 256 -12.89 -24.43 0.62
N THR A 257 -13.40 -23.56 -0.26
CA THR A 257 -12.59 -22.89 -1.29
C THR A 257 -11.48 -22.06 -0.67
N ASP A 258 -11.82 -21.24 0.34
CA ASP A 258 -10.91 -20.38 1.08
C ASP A 258 -9.83 -21.18 1.80
N LEU A 259 -10.20 -22.25 2.51
CA LEU A 259 -9.24 -23.14 3.17
C LEU A 259 -8.26 -23.76 2.16
N HIS A 260 -8.74 -24.27 1.04
CA HIS A 260 -7.87 -24.85 0.00
C HIS A 260 -6.98 -23.80 -0.67
N ALA A 261 -7.51 -22.60 -0.92
CA ALA A 261 -6.74 -21.49 -1.50
C ALA A 261 -5.59 -21.09 -0.59
N VAL A 262 -5.85 -20.92 0.72
CA VAL A 262 -4.81 -20.57 1.70
C VAL A 262 -3.77 -21.69 1.82
N ILE A 263 -4.19 -22.95 1.94
CA ILE A 263 -3.26 -24.09 2.00
C ILE A 263 -2.35 -24.12 0.76
N SER A 264 -2.92 -23.92 -0.43
CA SER A 264 -2.17 -23.93 -1.69
C SER A 264 -1.16 -22.77 -1.75
N ALA A 265 -1.59 -21.56 -1.34
CA ALA A 265 -0.72 -20.40 -1.26
C ALA A 265 0.50 -20.63 -0.35
N PHE A 266 0.32 -21.26 0.82
CA PHE A 266 1.42 -21.58 1.73
C PHE A 266 2.37 -22.66 1.19
N ARG A 267 1.87 -23.61 0.37
CA ARG A 267 2.69 -24.62 -0.30
C ARG A 267 3.52 -24.03 -1.44
N GLU A 268 2.93 -23.17 -2.25
CA GLU A 268 3.61 -22.51 -3.39
C GLU A 268 4.62 -21.43 -2.96
N MET A 269 4.52 -20.96 -1.71
CA MET A 269 5.39 -19.91 -1.18
C MET A 269 6.89 -20.25 -1.26
N ASP A 270 7.29 -21.53 -1.12
CA ASP A 270 8.70 -21.92 -1.26
C ASP A 270 9.22 -21.74 -2.68
N GLU A 271 8.39 -22.04 -3.67
CA GLU A 271 8.76 -21.82 -5.07
C GLU A 271 8.95 -20.33 -5.34
N ILE A 272 8.01 -19.49 -4.86
CA ILE A 272 8.09 -18.03 -4.99
C ILE A 272 9.37 -17.50 -4.32
N LEU A 273 9.65 -17.89 -3.08
CA LEU A 273 10.84 -17.46 -2.34
C LEU A 273 12.13 -17.92 -3.03
N SER A 274 12.16 -19.16 -3.51
CA SER A 274 13.31 -19.70 -4.24
C SER A 274 13.56 -18.95 -5.56
N GLU A 275 12.48 -18.58 -6.27
CA GLU A 275 12.58 -17.83 -7.51
C GLU A 275 13.10 -16.42 -7.26
N ILE A 276 12.56 -15.74 -6.23
CA ILE A 276 13.04 -14.42 -5.80
C ILE A 276 14.53 -14.50 -5.48
N ASN A 277 14.98 -15.54 -4.77
CA ASN A 277 16.39 -15.70 -4.42
C ASN A 277 17.30 -15.96 -5.62
N ARG A 278 16.86 -16.84 -6.52
CA ARG A 278 17.58 -17.11 -7.77
C ARG A 278 17.71 -15.85 -8.61
N ARG A 279 16.62 -15.09 -8.76
CA ARG A 279 16.59 -13.82 -9.50
C ARG A 279 17.50 -12.80 -8.84
N ASN A 280 17.35 -12.55 -7.55
CA ASN A 280 18.20 -11.63 -6.78
C ASN A 280 19.69 -11.93 -6.99
N THR A 281 20.11 -13.18 -6.79
CA THR A 281 21.51 -13.61 -6.95
C THR A 281 22.01 -13.42 -8.39
N LYS A 282 21.20 -13.82 -9.38
CA LYS A 282 21.52 -13.65 -10.81
C LYS A 282 21.68 -12.18 -11.17
N TYR A 283 20.78 -11.33 -10.68
CA TYR A 283 20.78 -9.91 -11.00
C TYR A 283 21.94 -9.16 -10.34
N GLN A 284 22.26 -9.46 -9.07
CA GLN A 284 23.47 -8.95 -8.41
C GLN A 284 24.73 -9.33 -9.21
N SER A 285 24.84 -10.60 -9.62
CA SER A 285 25.99 -11.09 -10.39
C SER A 285 26.13 -10.39 -11.75
N ALA A 286 25.01 -10.13 -12.42
CA ALA A 286 24.99 -9.42 -13.71
C ALA A 286 25.42 -7.95 -13.56
N ALA A 287 24.93 -7.27 -12.52
CA ALA A 287 25.27 -5.88 -12.24
C ALA A 287 26.78 -5.73 -11.89
N ILE A 288 27.33 -6.62 -11.06
CA ILE A 288 28.77 -6.66 -10.75
C ILE A 288 29.61 -6.91 -12.01
N SER A 289 29.21 -7.88 -12.85
CA SER A 289 29.91 -8.18 -14.10
C SER A 289 29.93 -6.98 -15.06
N ARG A 290 28.83 -6.23 -15.17
CA ARG A 290 28.74 -5.02 -15.98
C ARG A 290 29.58 -3.88 -15.43
N ALA A 291 29.58 -3.66 -14.10
CA ALA A 291 30.44 -2.68 -13.46
C ALA A 291 31.93 -2.97 -13.73
N LYS A 292 32.35 -4.23 -13.55
CA LYS A 292 33.72 -4.69 -13.86
C LYS A 292 34.08 -4.44 -15.32
N PHE A 293 33.19 -4.79 -16.26
CA PHE A 293 33.43 -4.57 -17.69
C PHE A 293 33.62 -3.08 -18.01
N LYS A 294 32.78 -2.19 -17.47
CA LYS A 294 32.93 -0.74 -17.69
C LYS A 294 34.25 -0.20 -17.12
N ILE A 295 34.66 -0.63 -15.93
CA ILE A 295 35.95 -0.23 -15.34
C ILE A 295 37.11 -0.67 -16.26
N LEU A 296 37.12 -1.92 -16.70
CA LEU A 296 38.17 -2.46 -17.56
C LEU A 296 38.21 -1.75 -18.93
N SER A 297 37.05 -1.51 -19.55
CA SER A 297 36.97 -0.78 -20.82
C SER A 297 37.44 0.68 -20.71
N SER A 298 37.26 1.33 -19.54
CA SER A 298 37.77 2.69 -19.30
C SER A 298 39.28 2.73 -19.06
N ALA A 299 39.86 1.63 -18.54
CA ALA A 299 41.29 1.50 -18.35
C ALA A 299 42.03 1.23 -19.67
N ASP A 300 41.43 0.45 -20.57
CA ASP A 300 42.00 0.13 -21.89
C ASP A 300 42.13 1.38 -22.79
N VAL A 301 41.16 2.30 -22.73
CA VAL A 301 41.20 3.57 -23.49
C VAL A 301 42.27 4.53 -22.94
N ARG A 302 42.62 4.47 -21.64
CA ARG A 302 43.73 5.24 -21.06
C ARG A 302 45.11 4.64 -21.34
N GLY A 303 45.20 3.36 -21.67
CA GLY A 303 46.45 2.69 -22.04
C GLY A 303 46.88 2.89 -23.51
N GLN A 304 46.04 3.53 -24.33
CA GLN A 304 46.27 3.79 -25.75
C GLN A 304 46.50 5.28 -26.09
N LEU A 305 46.63 6.15 -25.07
CA LEU A 305 47.04 7.56 -25.19
C LEU A 305 48.45 7.73 -24.61
#